data_AF-C0R8J2-F1
#
_entry.id   AF-C0R8J2-F1
#
_cell.length_a   1.000
_cell.length_b   1.000
_cell.length_c   1.000
_cell.angle_alpha   90.00
_cell.angle_beta   90.00
_cell.angle_gamma   90.00
#
_symmetry.space_group_name_H-M   'P 1'
#
loop_
_entity.id
_entity.type
_entity.pdbx_description
1 polymer ?
#
loop_
_entity_poly.entity_id
_entity_poly.type
_entity_poly.pdbx_seq_one_letter_code
_entity_poly.pdbx_strand_id
1 'polypeptide(L)'
;MKKNKRPFDDYVAYFREGSLNDREIAVKLGVSRVNVWRMRQKWESGETSDNGDSRVTISEDTFEHLVAQTFRSEVKAKKVKGELDLERSNLELGFIRAFKQYSSIELASMISKIEDLRYEIESLNKKSEKGINEKINSLKVELNELIKECSIREMELYYECMKRLAAAHEVESKSSYKSSKGYK
;
A
#
# COMPACT_ATOMS: atom_id res chain seq x y z
N MET A 1 -0.45 61.37 23.85
CA MET A 1 1.02 61.49 23.89
C MET A 1 1.62 60.46 22.93
N LYS A 2 2.37 60.89 21.91
CA LYS A 2 3.09 59.97 21.02
C LYS A 2 4.14 59.22 21.84
N LYS A 3 4.04 57.89 21.92
CA LYS A 3 5.03 57.06 22.61
C LYS A 3 6.27 56.98 21.72
N ASN A 4 7.29 57.76 22.02
CA ASN A 4 8.59 57.64 21.34
C ASN A 4 9.15 56.25 21.66
N LYS A 5 9.23 55.37 20.65
CA LYS A 5 9.90 54.08 20.80
C LYS A 5 11.40 54.34 20.75
N ARG A 6 12.11 54.04 21.84
CA ARG A 6 13.57 54.05 21.89
C ARG A 6 14.10 52.63 21.60
N PRO A 7 15.22 52.48 20.87
CA PRO A 7 15.89 51.19 20.68
C PRO A 7 16.36 50.63 22.02
N PHE A 8 16.53 49.30 22.10
CA PHE A 8 16.92 48.60 23.34
C PHE A 8 18.29 49.06 23.86
N ASP A 9 19.24 49.31 22.96
CA ASP A 9 20.61 49.72 23.31
C ASP A 9 20.66 51.04 24.09
N ASP A 10 19.74 51.97 23.81
CA ASP A 10 19.60 53.23 24.57
C ASP A 10 19.30 52.97 26.06
N TYR A 11 18.61 51.87 26.40
CA TYR A 11 18.34 51.48 27.78
C TYR A 11 19.54 50.76 28.40
N VAL A 12 20.20 49.90 27.63
CA VAL A 12 21.35 49.09 28.08
C VAL A 12 22.50 49.97 28.56
N ALA A 13 22.74 51.11 27.91
CA ALA A 13 23.76 52.07 28.35
C ALA A 13 23.55 52.50 29.81
N TYR A 14 22.32 52.85 30.19
CA TYR A 14 21.98 53.25 31.55
C TYR A 14 21.96 52.08 32.54
N PHE A 15 21.55 50.88 32.09
CA PHE A 15 21.57 49.70 32.94
C PHE A 15 22.98 49.26 33.31
N ARG A 16 23.94 49.37 32.37
CA ARG A 16 25.36 49.12 32.62
C ARG A 16 25.99 50.18 33.52
N GLU A 17 25.60 51.44 33.35
CA GLU A 17 26.12 52.55 34.18
C GLU A 17 25.67 52.41 35.65
N GLY A 18 24.45 51.93 35.90
CA GLY A 18 23.93 51.60 37.24
C GLY A 18 23.68 52.80 38.16
N SER A 19 23.93 54.03 37.69
CA SER A 19 23.86 55.27 38.45
C SER A 19 22.43 55.86 38.57
N LEU A 20 21.50 55.39 37.74
CA LEU A 20 20.14 55.95 37.63
C LEU A 20 19.06 54.92 37.95
N ASN A 21 18.02 55.37 38.65
CA ASN A 21 16.82 54.56 38.87
C ASN A 21 15.86 54.62 37.66
N ASP A 22 14.91 53.68 37.58
CA ASP A 22 13.97 53.57 36.45
C ASP A 22 13.15 54.84 36.18
N ARG A 23 12.92 55.67 37.20
CA ARG A 23 12.20 56.94 37.05
C ARG A 23 13.06 57.98 36.34
N GLU A 24 14.34 58.05 36.67
CA GLU A 24 15.30 58.96 36.03
C GLU A 24 15.58 58.55 34.58
N ILE A 25 15.76 57.25 34.34
CA ILE A 25 15.95 56.71 32.99
C ILE A 25 14.71 57.01 32.11
N ALA A 26 13.51 56.87 32.67
CA ALA A 26 12.26 57.19 31.97
C ALA A 26 12.19 58.66 31.54
N VAL A 27 12.61 59.58 32.41
CA VAL A 27 12.67 61.02 32.11
C VAL A 27 13.71 61.30 31.02
N LYS A 28 14.93 60.74 31.14
CA LYS A 28 16.00 60.94 30.14
C LYS A 28 15.63 60.40 28.76
N LEU A 29 15.03 59.22 28.69
CA LEU A 29 14.67 58.57 27.43
C LEU A 29 13.33 59.08 26.85
N GLY A 30 12.54 59.82 27.64
CA GLY A 30 11.22 60.31 27.24
C GLY A 30 10.20 59.17 27.09
N VAL A 31 10.30 58.15 27.94
CA VAL A 31 9.46 56.94 27.91
C VAL A 31 8.78 56.71 29.26
N SER A 32 7.78 55.84 29.33
CA SER A 32 7.13 55.50 30.60
C SER A 32 8.04 54.64 31.47
N ARG A 33 8.01 54.83 32.80
CA ARG A 33 8.72 53.98 33.78
C ARG A 33 8.46 52.48 33.59
N VAL A 34 7.22 52.11 33.25
CA VAL A 34 6.84 50.71 32.98
C VAL A 34 7.62 50.11 31.80
N ASN A 35 7.91 50.92 30.76
CA ASN A 35 8.72 50.46 29.63
C ASN A 35 10.17 50.24 30.05
N VAL A 36 10.74 51.13 30.89
CA VAL A 36 12.10 50.95 31.42
C VAL A 36 12.18 49.66 32.24
N TRP A 37 11.23 49.43 33.14
CA TRP A 37 11.18 48.20 33.95
C TRP A 37 11.11 46.94 33.08
N ARG A 38 10.27 46.93 32.02
CA ARG A 38 10.20 45.81 31.07
C ARG A 38 11.53 45.58 30.34
N MET A 39 12.20 46.65 29.92
CA MET A 39 13.51 46.54 29.25
C MET A 39 14.60 46.08 30.23
N ARG A 40 14.56 46.51 31.49
CA ARG A 40 15.47 46.05 32.54
C ARG A 40 15.32 44.57 32.81
N GLN A 41 14.09 44.09 32.95
CA GLN A 41 13.80 42.66 33.10
C GLN A 41 14.30 41.85 31.90
N LYS A 42 14.09 42.34 30.67
CA LYS A 42 14.64 41.71 29.46
C LYS A 42 16.18 41.71 29.43
N TRP A 43 16.81 42.74 29.95
CA TRP A 43 18.27 42.84 30.03
C TRP A 43 18.86 41.92 31.11
N GLU A 44 18.24 41.88 32.30
CA GLU A 44 18.61 41.01 33.41
C GLU A 44 18.39 39.52 33.12
N SER A 45 17.37 39.18 32.30
CA SER A 45 17.09 37.80 31.92
C SER A 45 18.07 37.22 30.91
N GLY A 46 18.94 38.05 30.29
CA GLY A 46 19.87 37.60 29.27
C GLY A 46 19.19 37.10 27.99
N GLU A 47 17.89 37.36 27.80
CA GLU A 47 17.16 37.04 26.57
C GLU A 47 17.60 37.99 25.44
N THR A 48 18.77 37.70 24.86
CA THR A 48 19.07 38.11 23.49
C THR A 48 18.06 37.39 22.62
N SER A 49 17.01 38.11 22.21
CA SER A 49 16.12 37.68 21.13
C SER A 49 16.93 37.72 19.83
N ASP A 50 17.82 36.75 19.65
CA ASP A 50 18.43 36.44 18.37
C ASP A 50 17.45 35.52 17.64
N ASN A 51 16.49 36.18 17.01
CA ASN A 51 15.48 35.55 16.18
C ASN A 51 16.11 35.24 14.82
N GLY A 52 17.04 34.27 14.79
CA GLY A 52 17.95 34.05 13.66
C GLY A 52 18.44 32.62 13.44
N ASP A 53 17.96 31.61 14.18
CA ASP A 53 18.27 30.22 13.82
C ASP A 53 17.08 29.29 14.09
N SER A 54 16.38 28.90 13.03
CA SER A 54 15.31 27.91 13.06
C SER A 54 15.85 26.47 13.21
N ARG A 55 17.00 26.30 13.87
CA ARG A 55 17.62 24.99 14.07
C ARG A 55 17.04 24.33 15.31
N VAL A 56 16.26 23.29 15.05
CA VAL A 56 15.87 22.32 16.08
C VAL A 56 17.11 21.50 16.44
N THR A 57 17.64 21.69 17.64
CA THR A 57 18.68 20.82 18.22
C THR A 57 18.01 19.66 18.96
N ILE A 58 18.35 18.42 18.58
CA ILE A 58 17.96 17.19 19.28
C ILE A 58 19.18 16.53 19.92
N SER A 59 18.98 15.79 21.01
CA SER A 59 20.06 15.00 21.60
C SER A 59 20.42 13.81 20.72
N GLU A 60 21.70 13.42 20.74
CA GLU A 60 22.22 12.26 20.01
C GLU A 60 21.44 10.98 20.35
N ASP A 61 21.16 10.74 21.64
CA ASP A 61 20.37 9.60 22.09
C ASP A 61 18.95 9.55 21.47
N THR A 62 18.32 10.72 21.31
CA THR A 62 16.98 10.82 20.70
C THR A 62 17.07 10.50 19.21
N PHE A 63 18.10 11.00 18.53
CA PHE A 63 18.35 10.70 17.13
C PHE A 63 18.59 9.20 16.91
N GLU A 64 19.50 8.60 17.68
CA GLU A 64 19.82 7.17 17.60
C GLU A 64 18.61 6.28 17.89
N HIS A 65 17.80 6.65 18.88
CA HIS A 65 16.54 5.94 19.16
C HIS A 65 15.57 6.01 17.97
N LEU A 66 15.38 7.18 17.37
CA LEU A 66 14.50 7.35 16.20
C LEU A 66 14.99 6.53 15.01
N VAL A 67 16.30 6.53 14.74
CA VAL A 67 16.93 5.73 13.69
C VAL A 67 16.74 4.23 13.95
N ALA A 68 16.99 3.76 15.17
CA ALA A 68 16.77 2.36 15.53
C ALA A 68 15.29 1.96 15.40
N GLN A 69 14.37 2.85 15.78
CA GLN A 69 12.93 2.61 15.68
C GLN A 69 12.45 2.53 14.22
N THR A 70 12.93 3.43 13.35
CA THR A 70 12.56 3.43 11.93
C THR A 70 13.04 2.14 11.26
N PHE A 71 14.29 1.74 11.45
CA PHE A 71 14.80 0.47 10.91
C PHE A 71 14.05 -0.74 11.44
N ARG A 72 13.72 -0.79 12.74
CA ARG A 72 12.89 -1.87 13.31
C ARG A 72 11.51 -1.93 12.67
N SER A 73 10.88 -0.77 12.44
CA SER A 73 9.57 -0.71 11.78
C SER A 73 9.63 -1.16 10.32
N GLU A 74 10.70 -0.80 9.61
CA GLU A 74 10.93 -1.21 8.22
C GLU A 74 11.14 -2.72 8.11
N VAL A 75 11.97 -3.31 8.97
CA VAL A 75 12.20 -4.76 9.00
C VAL A 75 10.91 -5.52 9.29
N LYS A 76 10.09 -5.04 10.25
CA LYS A 76 8.78 -5.61 10.53
C LYS A 76 7.85 -5.52 9.32
N ALA A 77 7.79 -4.38 8.65
CA ALA A 77 6.97 -4.19 7.46
C ALA A 77 7.40 -5.13 6.31
N LYS A 78 8.70 -5.28 6.08
CA LYS A 78 9.24 -6.23 5.09
C LYS A 78 8.86 -7.67 5.42
N LYS A 79 8.93 -8.07 6.69
CA LYS A 79 8.51 -9.40 7.14
C LYS A 79 7.03 -9.65 6.85
N VAL A 80 6.16 -8.74 7.28
CA VAL A 80 4.71 -8.85 7.05
C VAL A 80 4.39 -8.90 5.57
N LYS A 81 5.05 -8.07 4.75
CA LYS A 81 4.91 -8.12 3.30
C LYS A 81 5.29 -9.49 2.74
N GLY A 82 6.42 -10.06 3.18
CA GLY A 82 6.84 -11.40 2.77
C GLY A 82 5.86 -12.50 3.16
N GLU A 83 5.30 -12.44 4.38
CA GLU A 83 4.25 -13.36 4.84
C GLU A 83 2.97 -13.23 4.00
N LEU A 84 2.57 -12.01 3.67
CA LEU A 84 1.40 -11.75 2.83
C LEU A 84 1.60 -12.23 1.39
N ASP A 85 2.78 -11.99 0.80
CA ASP A 85 3.12 -12.45 -0.54
C ASP A 85 3.13 -13.99 -0.62
N LEU A 86 3.60 -14.65 0.43
CA LEU A 86 3.54 -16.11 0.56
C LEU A 86 2.09 -16.61 0.63
N GLU A 87 1.26 -16.00 1.48
CA GLU A 87 -0.13 -16.41 1.65
C GLU A 87 -0.95 -16.18 0.38
N ARG A 88 -0.70 -15.08 -0.32
CA ARG A 88 -1.25 -14.83 -1.65
C ARG A 88 -0.86 -15.95 -2.63
N SER A 89 0.41 -16.33 -2.65
CA SER A 89 0.89 -17.41 -3.54
C SER A 89 0.22 -18.75 -3.20
N ASN A 90 0.04 -19.05 -1.92
CA ASN A 90 -0.68 -20.25 -1.46
C ASN A 90 -2.13 -20.25 -1.93
N LEU A 91 -2.81 -19.10 -1.84
CA LEU A 91 -4.19 -18.94 -2.30
C LEU A 91 -4.30 -19.14 -3.82
N GLU A 92 -3.40 -18.52 -4.60
CA GLU A 92 -3.34 -18.67 -6.06
C GLU A 92 -3.14 -20.14 -6.47
N LEU A 93 -2.21 -20.85 -5.83
CA LEU A 93 -1.98 -22.27 -6.07
C LEU A 93 -3.17 -23.15 -5.64
N GLY A 94 -3.78 -22.84 -4.50
CA GLY A 94 -4.96 -23.53 -3.99
C GLY A 94 -6.14 -23.40 -4.96
N PHE A 95 -6.36 -22.20 -5.47
CA PHE A 95 -7.38 -21.93 -6.49
C PHE A 95 -7.13 -22.73 -7.77
N ILE A 96 -5.90 -22.70 -8.31
CA ILE A 96 -5.55 -23.45 -9.53
C ILE A 96 -5.82 -24.95 -9.34
N ARG A 97 -5.48 -25.51 -8.18
CA ARG A 97 -5.71 -26.92 -7.87
C ARG A 97 -7.21 -27.26 -7.83
N ALA A 98 -8.00 -26.46 -7.11
CA ALA A 98 -9.43 -26.66 -7.00
C ALA A 98 -10.12 -26.52 -8.37
N PHE A 99 -9.71 -25.52 -9.16
CA PHE A 99 -10.24 -25.31 -10.50
C PHE A 99 -9.92 -26.49 -11.43
N LYS A 100 -8.68 -27.00 -11.41
CA LYS A 100 -8.32 -28.19 -12.19
C LYS A 100 -9.19 -29.40 -11.83
N GLN A 101 -9.42 -29.63 -10.54
CA GLN A 101 -10.30 -30.71 -10.09
C GLN A 101 -11.74 -30.52 -10.60
N TYR A 102 -12.26 -29.30 -10.50
CA TYR A 102 -13.57 -28.95 -11.02
C TYR A 102 -13.67 -29.22 -12.53
N SER A 103 -12.71 -28.72 -13.32
CA SER A 103 -12.71 -28.94 -14.78
C SER A 103 -12.61 -30.42 -15.15
N SER A 104 -11.83 -31.21 -14.41
CA SER A 104 -11.77 -32.66 -14.63
C SER A 104 -13.11 -33.36 -14.38
N ILE A 105 -13.86 -32.92 -13.35
CA ILE A 105 -15.20 -33.47 -13.06
C ILE A 105 -16.19 -33.08 -14.16
N GLU A 106 -16.19 -31.80 -14.56
CA GLU A 106 -17.09 -31.29 -15.60
C GLU A 106 -16.87 -32.01 -16.94
N LEU A 107 -15.61 -32.31 -17.28
CA LEU A 107 -15.23 -32.97 -18.54
C LEU A 107 -15.26 -34.50 -18.46
N ALA A 108 -15.49 -35.10 -17.28
CA ALA A 108 -15.34 -36.53 -17.04
C ALA A 108 -16.18 -37.39 -18.00
N SER A 109 -17.43 -37.00 -18.26
CA SER A 109 -18.31 -37.75 -19.15
C SER A 109 -17.81 -37.75 -20.59
N MET A 110 -17.28 -36.62 -21.08
CA MET A 110 -16.72 -36.54 -22.43
C MET A 110 -15.45 -37.37 -22.54
N ILE A 111 -14.56 -37.25 -21.55
CA ILE A 111 -13.32 -38.03 -21.50
C ILE A 111 -13.61 -39.53 -21.49
N SER A 112 -14.58 -39.99 -20.69
CA SER A 112 -15.00 -41.40 -20.68
C SER A 112 -15.47 -41.86 -22.07
N LYS A 113 -16.29 -41.07 -22.77
CA LYS A 113 -16.74 -41.40 -24.13
C LYS A 113 -15.59 -41.45 -25.13
N ILE A 114 -14.61 -40.55 -25.01
CA ILE A 114 -13.38 -40.57 -25.83
C ILE A 114 -12.62 -41.89 -25.60
N GLU A 115 -12.47 -42.29 -24.35
CA GLU A 115 -11.77 -43.53 -23.98
C GLU A 115 -12.50 -44.78 -24.49
N ASP A 116 -13.82 -44.82 -24.33
CA ASP A 116 -14.66 -45.92 -24.84
C ASP A 116 -14.54 -46.06 -26.38
N LEU A 117 -14.63 -44.94 -27.12
CA LEU A 117 -14.46 -44.93 -28.56
C LEU A 117 -13.06 -45.37 -28.99
N ARG A 118 -12.01 -44.93 -28.28
CA ARG A 118 -10.64 -45.37 -28.53
C ARG A 118 -10.49 -46.88 -28.34
N TYR A 119 -11.08 -47.41 -27.28
CA TYR A 119 -11.07 -48.85 -27.01
C TYR A 119 -11.82 -49.64 -28.08
N GLU A 120 -12.99 -49.18 -28.51
CA GLU A 120 -13.76 -49.84 -29.58
C GLU A 120 -12.96 -49.86 -30.89
N ILE A 121 -12.37 -48.73 -31.29
CA ILE A 121 -11.53 -48.64 -32.48
C ILE A 121 -10.34 -49.60 -32.40
N GLU A 122 -9.68 -49.70 -31.25
CA GLU A 122 -8.55 -50.61 -31.09
C GLU A 122 -8.97 -52.09 -31.15
N SER A 123 -10.11 -52.43 -30.55
CA SER A 123 -10.70 -53.77 -30.60
C SER A 123 -11.08 -54.18 -32.03
N LEU A 124 -11.65 -53.25 -32.81
CA LEU A 124 -12.02 -53.49 -34.20
C LEU A 124 -10.81 -53.61 -35.12
N ASN A 125 -9.76 -52.79 -34.92
CA ASN A 125 -8.52 -52.89 -35.69
C ASN A 125 -7.86 -54.28 -35.59
N LYS A 126 -8.04 -54.99 -34.47
CA LYS A 126 -7.49 -56.34 -34.26
C LYS A 126 -8.21 -57.43 -35.06
N LYS A 127 -9.42 -57.18 -35.60
CA LYS A 127 -10.29 -58.21 -36.21
C LYS A 127 -10.27 -58.27 -37.75
N SER A 128 -9.43 -57.47 -38.43
CA SER A 128 -9.19 -57.37 -39.89
C SER A 128 -10.21 -58.01 -40.87
N GLU A 129 -11.32 -57.32 -41.14
CA GLU A 129 -12.23 -57.62 -42.27
C GLU A 129 -12.60 -56.33 -43.03
N LYS A 130 -12.89 -56.41 -44.34
CA LYS A 130 -13.16 -55.23 -45.19
C LYS A 130 -14.34 -54.37 -44.72
N GLY A 131 -15.42 -54.96 -44.18
CA GLY A 131 -16.58 -54.21 -43.64
C GLY A 131 -16.30 -53.51 -42.31
N ILE A 132 -15.30 -53.97 -41.56
CA ILE A 132 -14.89 -53.37 -40.29
C ILE A 132 -14.18 -52.03 -40.54
N ASN A 133 -13.56 -51.85 -41.72
CA ASN A 133 -12.77 -50.67 -42.04
C ASN A 133 -13.62 -49.39 -42.22
N GLU A 134 -14.81 -49.51 -42.82
CA GLU A 134 -15.77 -48.39 -42.91
C GLU A 134 -16.30 -47.97 -41.53
N LYS A 135 -16.63 -48.96 -40.68
CA LYS A 135 -17.04 -48.70 -39.29
C LYS A 135 -15.93 -48.01 -38.49
N ILE A 136 -14.68 -48.46 -38.61
CA ILE A 136 -13.51 -47.82 -37.98
C ILE A 136 -13.36 -46.37 -38.44
N ASN A 137 -13.52 -46.09 -39.74
CA ASN A 137 -13.42 -44.73 -40.27
C ASN A 137 -14.53 -43.83 -39.72
N SER A 138 -15.76 -44.33 -39.63
CA SER A 138 -16.87 -43.61 -39.00
C SER A 138 -16.57 -43.27 -37.54
N LEU A 139 -16.14 -44.25 -36.73
CA LEU A 139 -15.79 -44.04 -35.33
C LEU A 139 -14.63 -43.07 -35.14
N LYS A 140 -13.65 -43.05 -36.06
CA LYS A 140 -12.56 -42.07 -36.05
C LYS A 140 -13.04 -40.64 -36.29
N VAL A 141 -14.04 -40.45 -37.15
CA VAL A 141 -14.65 -39.12 -37.37
C VAL A 141 -15.35 -38.66 -36.10
N GLU A 142 -16.19 -39.52 -35.53
CA GLU A 142 -16.90 -39.25 -34.27
C GLU A 142 -15.93 -38.93 -33.12
N LEU A 143 -14.88 -39.74 -32.96
CA LEU A 143 -13.83 -39.50 -31.96
C LEU A 143 -13.17 -38.13 -32.13
N ASN A 144 -12.87 -37.73 -33.37
CA ASN A 144 -12.25 -36.43 -33.65
C ASN A 144 -13.20 -35.26 -33.37
N GLU A 145 -14.49 -35.41 -33.66
CA GLU A 145 -15.51 -34.41 -33.33
C GLU A 145 -15.64 -34.25 -31.82
N LEU A 146 -15.71 -35.36 -31.08
CA LEU A 146 -15.87 -35.35 -29.63
C LEU A 146 -14.63 -34.82 -28.91
N ILE A 147 -13.42 -35.07 -29.43
CA ILE A 147 -12.18 -34.44 -28.94
C ILE A 147 -12.25 -32.92 -29.13
N LYS A 148 -12.68 -32.43 -30.30
CA LYS A 148 -12.82 -30.99 -30.55
C LYS A 148 -13.84 -30.36 -29.60
N GLU A 149 -15.00 -31.00 -29.43
CA GLU A 149 -16.03 -30.54 -28.50
C GLU A 149 -15.51 -30.47 -27.06
N CYS A 150 -14.76 -31.50 -26.62
CA CYS A 150 -14.15 -31.54 -25.30
C CYS A 150 -13.16 -30.38 -25.10
N SER A 151 -12.32 -30.09 -26.10
CA SER A 151 -11.39 -28.96 -26.05
C SER A 151 -12.10 -27.60 -26.04
N ILE A 152 -13.19 -27.46 -26.80
CA ILE A 152 -14.01 -26.23 -26.78
C ILE A 152 -14.59 -26.04 -25.38
N ARG A 153 -15.18 -27.09 -24.80
CA ARG A 153 -15.77 -27.02 -23.45
C ARG A 153 -14.72 -26.67 -22.39
N GLU A 154 -13.52 -27.24 -22.47
CA GLU A 154 -12.42 -26.88 -21.57
C GLU A 154 -12.10 -25.38 -21.66
N MET A 155 -12.02 -24.84 -22.88
CA MET A 155 -11.77 -23.41 -23.10
C MET A 155 -12.89 -22.51 -22.57
N GLU A 156 -14.15 -22.93 -22.70
CA GLU A 156 -15.29 -22.23 -22.12
C GLU A 156 -15.19 -22.15 -20.59
N LEU A 157 -14.81 -23.25 -19.93
CA LEU A 157 -14.63 -23.27 -18.48
C LEU A 157 -13.56 -22.27 -18.03
N TYR A 158 -12.44 -22.21 -18.74
CA TYR A 158 -11.41 -21.19 -18.47
C TYR A 158 -11.97 -19.77 -18.64
N TYR A 159 -12.69 -19.52 -19.73
CA TYR A 159 -13.26 -18.20 -20.01
C TYR A 159 -14.30 -17.77 -18.98
N GLU A 160 -15.24 -18.65 -18.61
CA GLU A 160 -16.25 -18.39 -17.59
C GLU A 160 -15.61 -18.07 -16.24
N CYS A 161 -14.59 -18.83 -15.87
CA CYS A 161 -13.83 -18.63 -14.64
C CYS A 161 -13.15 -17.25 -14.63
N MET A 162 -12.41 -16.92 -15.69
CA MET A 162 -11.74 -15.62 -15.81
C MET A 162 -12.72 -14.45 -15.81
N LYS A 163 -13.89 -14.60 -16.45
CA LYS A 163 -14.95 -13.59 -16.45
C LYS A 163 -15.50 -13.33 -15.04
N ARG A 164 -15.69 -14.39 -14.25
CA ARG A 164 -16.13 -14.27 -12.84
C ARG A 164 -15.08 -13.59 -11.97
N LEU A 165 -13.79 -13.96 -12.14
CA LEU A 165 -12.68 -13.31 -11.44
C LEU A 165 -12.59 -11.81 -11.76
N ALA A 166 -12.72 -11.46 -13.04
CA ALA A 166 -12.71 -10.05 -13.46
C ALA A 166 -13.89 -9.27 -12.88
N ALA A 167 -15.09 -9.84 -12.88
CA ALA A 167 -16.27 -9.21 -12.29
C ALA A 167 -16.12 -8.97 -10.77
N ALA A 168 -15.53 -9.91 -10.04
CA ALA A 168 -15.25 -9.75 -8.61
C ALA A 168 -14.33 -8.55 -8.34
N HIS A 169 -13.27 -8.39 -9.14
CA HIS A 169 -12.35 -7.24 -9.04
C HIS A 169 -13.03 -5.89 -9.35
N GLU A 170 -13.96 -5.85 -10.29
CA GLU A 170 -14.74 -4.63 -10.57
C GLU A 170 -15.68 -4.20 -9.44
N VAL A 171 -16.20 -5.16 -8.66
CA VAL A 171 -17.10 -4.87 -7.53
C VAL A 171 -16.32 -4.26 -6.37
N GLU A 172 -15.11 -4.75 -6.08
CA GLU A 172 -14.24 -4.20 -5.03
C GLU A 172 -13.68 -2.80 -5.38
N SER A 173 -13.32 -2.58 -6.65
CA SER A 173 -12.87 -1.26 -7.10
C SER A 173 -13.98 -0.21 -7.03
N LYS A 174 -15.26 -0.58 -7.23
CA LYS A 174 -16.40 0.35 -7.09
C LYS A 174 -16.82 0.59 -5.63
N SER A 175 -16.57 -0.35 -4.71
CA SER A 175 -16.91 -0.21 -3.28
C SER A 175 -15.88 0.65 -2.50
N SER A 176 -14.60 0.57 -2.87
CA SER A 176 -13.52 1.32 -2.20
C SER A 176 -13.57 2.85 -2.40
N TYR A 177 -14.15 3.36 -3.50
CA TYR A 177 -14.32 4.81 -3.72
C TYR A 177 -15.36 5.47 -2.80
N LYS A 178 -16.23 4.71 -2.12
CA LYS A 178 -17.26 5.27 -1.22
C LYS A 178 -16.80 5.45 0.22
N SER A 179 -15.65 4.90 0.62
CA SER A 179 -15.18 4.93 2.03
C SER A 179 -14.27 6.12 2.36
N SER A 180 -13.75 6.86 1.37
CA SER A 180 -12.74 7.91 1.60
C SER A 180 -13.28 9.34 1.75
N LYS A 181 -14.59 9.55 1.73
CA LYS A 181 -15.22 10.87 2.01
C LYS A 181 -15.93 10.84 3.36
N GLY A 182 -15.19 11.03 4.45
CA GLY A 182 -15.83 10.96 5.76
C GLY A 182 -15.01 11.33 6.99
N TYR A 183 -13.99 12.19 6.90
CA TYR A 183 -13.48 12.89 8.08
C TYR A 183 -13.09 14.33 7.69
N LYS A 184 -13.92 15.28 8.11
CA LYS A 184 -13.60 16.70 8.26
C LYS A 184 -13.79 17.06 9.72
#